data_AF-A0A0V1EXI1-F1
#
_entry.id   AF-A0A0V1EXI1-F1
#
_cell.length_a   1.000
_cell.length_b   1.000
_cell.length_c   1.000
_cell.angle_alpha   90.00
_cell.angle_beta   90.00
_cell.angle_gamma   90.00
#
_symmetry.space_group_name_H-M   'P 1'
#
loop_
_entity.id
_entity.type
_entity.pdbx_description
1 polymer ?
#
loop_
_entity_poly.entity_id
_entity_poly.type
_entity_poly.pdbx_seq_one_letter_code
_entity_poly.pdbx_strand_id
1 'polypeptide(L)'
;LLKLQFIIFTFIYFLHLEFCNAMPKPKIKLQVGKNNISRQEIPFKTSYGQHILKNPLIVNSIIEKAAIKQGDTIFEVGPGTGNLTVKLLEKARKAKCYFIYLFFTLFLFYIFKVVACEIDYRLAAELTKRVQGSALQSKLEILPGDALKVQWPFFDVCVANLPFQISSPFVFRLLLHRPPFRCAVLMFQKEFAQRLVAKPGDRLYCRLSVNVQLLAKVNAVIKVGRNNFRPPPKVDATVVRFELKMPPPPIDFQEWDGLLRIAFLRKNKSLSSAFKFKKVLDMLDKNYRVHCSVNNIKIEDDFNVKSEVYRILNEKNFQDCRARSMTIDDFLILLEAFNSAGFHFR
;
A
#
# COMPACT_ATOMS: atom_id res chain seq x y z
N LEU A 1 -13.97 10.45 51.77
CA LEU A 1 -14.16 10.54 50.29
C LEU A 1 -14.21 9.17 49.60
N LEU A 2 -13.17 8.31 49.71
CA LEU A 2 -13.13 7.01 49.01
C LEU A 2 -14.33 6.08 49.28
N LYS A 3 -14.78 5.97 50.55
CA LYS A 3 -15.95 5.15 50.91
C LYS A 3 -17.26 5.65 50.28
N LEU A 4 -17.42 6.97 50.15
CA LEU A 4 -18.61 7.57 49.54
C LEU A 4 -18.61 7.36 48.02
N GLN A 5 -17.44 7.45 47.39
CA GLN A 5 -17.24 7.11 45.98
C GLN A 5 -17.57 5.64 45.68
N PHE A 6 -17.19 4.73 46.57
CA PHE A 6 -17.48 3.30 46.43
C PHE A 6 -18.98 3.03 46.50
N ILE A 7 -19.68 3.62 47.48
CA ILE A 7 -21.14 3.47 47.65
C ILE A 7 -21.90 4.02 46.44
N ILE A 8 -21.51 5.20 45.93
CA ILE A 8 -22.11 5.77 44.71
C ILE A 8 -21.88 4.85 43.51
N PHE A 9 -20.68 4.27 43.39
CA PHE A 9 -20.36 3.35 42.29
C PHE A 9 -21.19 2.06 42.36
N THR A 10 -21.38 1.50 43.57
CA THR A 10 -22.22 0.32 43.76
C THR A 10 -23.69 0.62 43.45
N PHE A 11 -24.19 1.79 43.85
CA PHE A 11 -25.56 2.21 43.59
C PHE A 11 -25.83 2.45 42.09
N ILE A 12 -24.90 3.09 41.38
CA ILE A 12 -24.99 3.29 39.92
C ILE A 12 -24.89 1.95 39.18
N TYR A 13 -24.03 1.02 39.63
CA TYR A 13 -23.91 -0.31 39.06
C TYR A 13 -25.22 -1.12 39.22
N PHE A 14 -25.86 -1.02 40.39
CA PHE A 14 -27.13 -1.69 40.66
C PHE A 14 -28.27 -1.12 39.79
N LEU A 15 -28.36 0.22 39.69
CA LEU A 15 -29.31 0.89 38.80
C LEU A 15 -29.09 0.52 37.33
N HIS A 16 -27.84 0.36 36.88
CA HIS A 16 -27.54 -0.03 35.50
C HIS A 16 -27.89 -1.48 35.19
N LEU A 17 -27.69 -2.40 36.15
CA LEU A 17 -28.13 -3.79 36.04
C LEU A 17 -29.65 -3.90 35.96
N GLU A 18 -30.38 -3.13 36.77
CA GLU A 18 -31.84 -3.05 36.68
C GLU A 18 -32.27 -2.46 35.33
N PHE A 19 -31.62 -1.40 34.84
CA PHE A 19 -31.94 -0.80 33.54
C PHE A 19 -31.67 -1.75 32.36
N CYS A 20 -30.56 -2.49 32.38
CA CYS A 20 -30.24 -3.48 31.35
C CYS A 20 -31.20 -4.68 31.39
N ASN A 21 -31.66 -5.09 32.57
CA ASN A 21 -32.65 -6.16 32.73
C ASN A 21 -34.09 -5.69 32.40
N ALA A 22 -34.38 -4.39 32.52
CA ALA A 22 -35.67 -3.79 32.21
C ALA A 22 -35.84 -3.40 30.72
N MET A 23 -34.77 -3.41 29.91
CA MET A 23 -34.92 -3.17 28.47
C MET A 23 -35.70 -4.32 27.81
N PRO A 24 -36.84 -4.04 27.15
CA PRO A 24 -37.59 -5.08 26.46
C PRO A 24 -36.73 -5.67 25.33
N LYS A 25 -36.45 -6.97 25.40
CA LYS A 25 -35.84 -7.70 24.29
C LYS A 25 -36.75 -7.54 23.08
N PRO A 26 -36.32 -6.91 21.97
CA PRO A 26 -37.19 -6.71 20.82
C PRO A 26 -37.48 -8.08 20.20
N LYS A 27 -38.67 -8.64 20.47
CA LYS A 27 -39.22 -9.77 19.73
C LYS A 27 -39.72 -9.26 18.37
N ILE A 28 -38.79 -8.93 17.48
CA ILE A 28 -39.12 -8.69 16.08
C ILE A 28 -39.31 -10.07 15.44
N LYS A 29 -40.56 -10.55 15.36
CA LYS A 29 -40.93 -11.59 14.40
C LYS A 29 -40.83 -10.96 13.01
N LEU A 30 -39.68 -11.14 12.34
CA LEU A 30 -39.55 -10.89 10.92
C LEU A 30 -40.48 -11.86 10.18
N GLN A 31 -41.67 -11.39 9.80
CA GLN A 31 -42.42 -12.04 8.73
C GLN A 31 -41.59 -11.86 7.46
N VAL A 32 -40.91 -12.92 7.04
CA VAL A 32 -40.18 -12.96 5.77
C VAL A 32 -41.23 -13.05 4.66
N GLY A 33 -41.76 -11.88 4.27
CA GLY A 33 -42.49 -11.74 3.02
C GLY A 33 -41.53 -12.02 1.87
N LYS A 34 -41.82 -13.07 1.08
CA LYS A 34 -41.11 -13.37 -0.17
C LYS A 34 -41.48 -12.33 -1.23
N ASN A 35 -40.96 -11.12 -1.11
CA ASN A 35 -41.00 -10.15 -2.20
C ASN A 35 -39.74 -10.36 -3.05
N ASN A 36 -39.90 -11.11 -4.15
CA ASN A 36 -38.93 -11.23 -5.22
C ASN A 36 -38.82 -9.88 -5.97
N ILE A 37 -38.20 -8.89 -5.35
CA ILE A 37 -37.68 -7.73 -6.08
C ILE A 37 -36.42 -8.22 -6.77
N SER A 38 -36.48 -8.36 -8.09
CA SER A 38 -35.31 -8.62 -8.93
C SER A 38 -34.28 -7.52 -8.67
N ARG A 39 -33.28 -7.81 -7.82
CA ARG A 39 -32.10 -6.95 -7.67
C ARG A 39 -31.44 -6.86 -9.04
N GLN A 40 -31.65 -5.76 -9.76
CA GLN A 40 -30.88 -5.47 -10.96
C GLN A 40 -29.40 -5.43 -10.55
N GLU A 41 -28.65 -6.46 -10.92
CA GLU A 41 -27.22 -6.52 -10.63
C GLU A 41 -26.52 -5.37 -11.39
N ILE A 42 -25.80 -4.52 -10.65
CA ILE A 42 -25.04 -3.41 -11.27
C ILE A 42 -24.04 -4.02 -12.26
N PRO A 43 -24.08 -3.65 -13.55
CA PRO A 43 -23.17 -4.20 -14.54
C PRO A 43 -21.74 -3.74 -14.23
N PHE A 44 -20.84 -4.71 -14.09
CA PHE A 44 -19.42 -4.46 -13.86
C PHE A 44 -18.72 -4.10 -15.17
N LYS A 45 -17.95 -3.01 -15.13
CA LYS A 45 -17.19 -2.54 -16.28
C LYS A 45 -15.81 -3.20 -16.29
N THR A 46 -15.69 -4.29 -17.04
CA THR A 46 -14.43 -5.05 -17.21
C THR A 46 -13.30 -4.20 -17.81
N SER A 47 -13.63 -3.22 -18.66
CA SER A 47 -12.65 -2.29 -19.24
C SER A 47 -11.91 -1.46 -18.17
N TYR A 48 -12.58 -1.14 -17.07
CA TYR A 48 -11.99 -0.43 -15.92
C TYR A 48 -11.37 -1.39 -14.87
N GLY A 49 -11.27 -2.68 -15.19
CA GLY A 49 -10.69 -3.68 -14.28
C GLY A 49 -11.57 -4.04 -13.08
N GLN A 50 -12.88 -3.79 -13.14
CA GLN A 50 -13.81 -4.15 -12.08
C GLN A 50 -14.01 -5.68 -11.99
N HIS A 51 -13.15 -6.35 -11.22
CA HIS A 51 -13.22 -7.78 -10.92
C HIS A 51 -13.47 -7.99 -9.43
N ILE A 52 -14.71 -8.35 -9.07
CA ILE A 52 -15.12 -8.47 -7.66
C ILE A 52 -14.69 -9.82 -7.10
N LEU A 53 -13.92 -9.82 -6.02
CA LEU A 53 -13.58 -11.03 -5.28
C LEU A 53 -14.84 -11.62 -4.62
N LYS A 54 -15.22 -12.84 -4.99
CA LYS A 54 -16.43 -13.53 -4.48
C LYS A 54 -16.15 -14.63 -3.46
N ASN A 55 -14.92 -15.17 -3.41
CA ASN A 55 -14.62 -16.29 -2.51
C ASN A 55 -14.40 -15.80 -1.07
N PRO A 56 -15.27 -16.16 -0.10
CA PRO A 56 -15.17 -15.71 1.28
C PRO A 56 -13.93 -16.25 2.01
N LEU A 57 -13.42 -17.43 1.63
CA LEU A 57 -12.21 -18.00 2.24
C LEU A 57 -10.99 -17.13 1.93
N ILE A 58 -10.88 -16.63 0.70
CA ILE A 58 -9.77 -15.75 0.30
C ILE A 58 -9.87 -14.40 1.02
N VAL A 59 -11.09 -13.86 1.15
CA VAL A 59 -11.34 -12.64 1.94
C VAL A 59 -10.88 -12.81 3.38
N ASN A 60 -11.24 -13.92 4.04
CA ASN A 60 -10.80 -14.21 5.41
C ASN A 60 -9.27 -14.32 5.49
N SER A 61 -8.63 -15.04 4.57
CA SER A 61 -7.17 -15.16 4.53
C SER A 61 -6.47 -13.81 4.34
N ILE A 62 -7.01 -12.91 3.50
CA ILE A 62 -6.48 -11.54 3.34
C ILE A 62 -6.53 -10.80 4.69
N ILE A 63 -7.66 -10.88 5.38
CA ILE A 63 -7.89 -10.22 6.67
C ILE A 63 -7.01 -10.78 7.79
N GLU A 64 -6.70 -12.07 7.74
CA GLU A 64 -5.74 -12.70 8.65
C GLU A 64 -4.31 -12.21 8.37
N LYS A 65 -3.88 -12.20 7.11
CA LYS A 65 -2.56 -11.71 6.71
C LYS A 65 -2.37 -10.21 6.94
N ALA A 66 -3.45 -9.43 6.96
CA ALA A 66 -3.43 -8.02 7.33
C ALA A 66 -3.11 -7.79 8.82
N ALA A 67 -3.21 -8.81 9.68
CA ALA A 67 -2.86 -8.75 11.10
C ALA A 67 -3.43 -7.50 11.80
N ILE A 68 -4.68 -7.18 11.48
CA ILE A 68 -5.42 -6.00 11.95
C ILE A 68 -5.51 -6.02 13.48
N LYS A 69 -5.11 -4.92 14.11
CA LYS A 69 -5.14 -4.70 15.55
C LYS A 69 -6.40 -3.90 15.96
N GLN A 70 -6.67 -3.91 17.26
CA GLN A 70 -7.69 -3.05 17.83
C GLN A 70 -7.25 -1.58 17.73
N GLY A 71 -8.13 -0.72 17.22
CA GLY A 71 -7.85 0.70 17.04
C GLY A 71 -7.24 1.08 15.69
N ASP A 72 -6.85 0.11 14.85
CA ASP A 72 -6.33 0.41 13.51
C ASP A 72 -7.35 1.21 12.67
N THR A 73 -6.84 2.21 11.97
CA THR A 73 -7.54 2.79 10.82
C THR A 73 -7.14 2.02 9.56
N ILE A 74 -8.14 1.52 8.83
CA ILE A 74 -7.96 0.72 7.63
C ILE A 74 -8.32 1.53 6.41
N PHE A 75 -7.40 1.63 5.46
CA PHE A 75 -7.66 2.22 4.14
C PHE A 75 -7.93 1.11 3.12
N GLU A 76 -9.17 1.00 2.67
CA GLU A 76 -9.57 0.06 1.62
C GLU A 76 -9.66 0.77 0.27
N VAL A 77 -8.98 0.26 -0.75
CA VAL A 77 -9.06 0.81 -2.11
C VAL A 77 -9.74 -0.16 -3.06
N GLY A 78 -10.80 0.31 -3.72
CA GLY A 78 -11.67 -0.50 -4.57
C GLY A 78 -12.51 -1.49 -3.75
N PRO A 79 -13.36 -1.03 -2.82
CA PRO A 79 -14.24 -1.90 -2.03
C PRO A 79 -15.24 -2.68 -2.88
N GLY A 80 -15.57 -2.19 -4.08
CA GLY A 80 -16.50 -2.84 -4.99
C GLY A 80 -17.88 -3.01 -4.35
N THR A 81 -18.39 -4.23 -4.29
CA THR A 81 -19.68 -4.52 -3.63
C THR A 81 -19.59 -4.59 -2.10
N GLY A 82 -18.42 -4.46 -1.49
CA GLY A 82 -18.24 -4.46 -0.04
C GLY A 82 -17.98 -5.82 0.61
N ASN A 83 -17.64 -6.86 -0.15
CA ASN A 83 -17.39 -8.19 0.39
C ASN A 83 -16.23 -8.21 1.41
N LEU A 84 -15.17 -7.47 1.11
CA LEU A 84 -14.02 -7.30 1.99
C LEU A 84 -14.34 -6.26 3.09
N THR A 85 -14.92 -5.11 2.73
CA THR A 85 -15.32 -4.04 3.65
C THR A 85 -16.13 -4.54 4.85
N VAL A 86 -17.18 -5.33 4.62
CA VAL A 86 -18.06 -5.83 5.70
C VAL A 86 -17.26 -6.71 6.66
N LYS A 87 -16.35 -7.55 6.14
CA LYS A 87 -15.51 -8.43 6.95
C LYS A 87 -14.44 -7.66 7.75
N LEU A 88 -13.89 -6.59 7.17
CA LEU A 88 -12.99 -5.66 7.87
C LEU A 88 -13.72 -4.99 9.05
N LEU A 89 -14.94 -4.49 8.81
CA LEU A 89 -15.80 -3.86 9.82
C LEU A 89 -16.26 -4.85 10.91
N GLU A 90 -16.51 -6.12 10.58
CA GLU A 90 -16.83 -7.16 11.57
C GLU A 90 -15.66 -7.43 12.53
N LYS A 91 -14.43 -7.46 12.02
CA LYS A 91 -13.22 -7.66 12.83
C LYS A 91 -13.02 -6.50 13.84
N ALA A 92 -13.39 -5.29 13.45
CA ALA A 92 -13.48 -4.11 14.33
C ALA A 92 -14.38 -4.31 15.55
N ARG A 93 -15.45 -5.10 15.39
CA ARG A 93 -16.50 -5.24 16.41
C ARG A 93 -16.08 -6.25 17.48
N LYS A 94 -15.47 -7.36 17.09
CA LYS A 94 -15.04 -8.41 18.03
C LYS A 94 -13.97 -7.91 19.02
N ALA A 95 -13.13 -6.96 18.61
CA ALA A 95 -12.12 -6.36 19.48
C ALA A 95 -12.72 -5.53 20.64
N LYS A 96 -13.96 -5.03 20.50
CA LYS A 96 -14.59 -4.13 21.49
C LYS A 96 -15.10 -4.83 22.76
N CYS A 97 -14.98 -6.15 22.90
CA CYS A 97 -15.62 -6.88 24.01
C CYS A 97 -14.82 -7.02 25.31
N TYR A 98 -13.58 -6.49 25.41
CA TYR A 98 -12.75 -6.65 26.62
C TYR A 98 -12.49 -5.37 27.42
N PHE A 99 -13.04 -4.23 27.02
CA PHE A 99 -12.81 -2.96 27.71
C PHE A 99 -14.15 -2.38 28.20
N ILE A 100 -14.73 -3.04 29.19
CA ILE A 100 -15.72 -2.41 30.05
C ILE A 100 -15.01 -2.13 31.37
N TYR A 101 -15.14 -0.87 31.82
CA TYR A 101 -14.58 -0.27 33.03
C TYR A 101 -13.11 0.12 32.91
N LEU A 102 -12.85 1.39 32.54
CA LEU A 102 -12.31 2.41 33.45
C LEU A 102 -12.00 3.70 32.67
N PHE A 103 -12.53 4.82 33.14
CA PHE A 103 -12.22 6.21 32.75
C PHE A 103 -12.82 6.77 31.44
N PHE A 104 -14.08 7.17 31.59
CA PHE A 104 -14.84 8.06 30.71
C PHE A 104 -14.48 9.51 31.04
N THR A 105 -13.40 10.05 30.45
CA THR A 105 -13.13 11.48 30.13
C THR A 105 -11.63 11.60 29.84
N LEU A 106 -11.26 12.23 28.71
CA LEU A 106 -9.88 12.55 28.28
C LEU A 106 -9.00 11.49 27.57
N PHE A 107 -9.54 10.44 26.95
CA PHE A 107 -8.76 9.66 25.98
C PHE A 107 -9.30 9.80 24.56
N LEU A 108 -8.49 10.40 23.69
CA LEU A 108 -8.63 10.44 22.24
C LEU A 108 -9.01 9.03 21.76
N PHE A 109 -10.30 8.85 21.46
CA PHE A 109 -10.92 7.56 21.19
C PHE A 109 -10.20 6.96 19.97
N TYR A 110 -9.34 5.97 20.17
CA TYR A 110 -8.72 5.17 19.10
C TYR A 110 -9.83 4.32 18.46
N ILE A 111 -10.65 4.97 17.64
CA ILE A 111 -11.80 4.37 16.97
C ILE A 111 -11.27 3.60 15.79
N PHE A 112 -11.45 2.29 15.82
CA PHE A 112 -11.32 1.48 14.62
C PHE A 112 -12.26 2.02 13.53
N LYS A 113 -11.69 2.37 12.38
CA LYS A 113 -12.41 2.96 11.26
C LYS A 113 -11.94 2.35 9.95
N VAL A 114 -12.86 2.15 9.01
CA VAL A 114 -12.53 1.76 7.63
C VAL A 114 -12.84 2.96 6.74
N VAL A 115 -11.84 3.43 6.02
CA VAL A 115 -11.99 4.44 4.98
C VAL A 115 -11.88 3.74 3.63
N ALA A 116 -12.98 3.68 2.89
CA ALA A 116 -13.08 2.98 1.61
C ALA A 116 -13.05 3.98 0.44
N CYS A 117 -12.03 3.91 -0.40
CA CYS A 117 -11.89 4.75 -1.59
C CYS A 117 -12.43 4.03 -2.83
N GLU A 118 -13.45 4.60 -3.45
CA GLU A 118 -14.14 4.03 -4.61
C GLU A 118 -14.31 5.09 -5.72
N ILE A 119 -13.95 4.72 -6.94
CA ILE A 119 -14.04 5.61 -8.11
C ILE A 119 -15.45 5.55 -8.74
N ASP A 120 -16.14 4.42 -8.64
CA ASP A 120 -17.49 4.25 -9.18
C ASP A 120 -18.54 4.64 -8.12
N TYR A 121 -19.15 5.81 -8.29
CA TYR A 121 -20.21 6.33 -7.42
C TYR A 121 -21.39 5.35 -7.23
N ARG A 122 -21.67 4.48 -8.22
CA ARG A 122 -22.76 3.50 -8.11
C ARG A 122 -22.42 2.41 -7.10
N LEU A 123 -21.17 1.94 -7.10
CA LEU A 123 -20.68 0.95 -6.15
C LEU A 123 -20.52 1.56 -4.75
N ALA A 124 -20.07 2.82 -4.67
CA ALA A 124 -20.06 3.57 -3.41
C ALA A 124 -21.46 3.66 -2.79
N ALA A 125 -22.49 4.00 -3.59
CA ALA A 125 -23.88 4.06 -3.12
C ALA A 125 -24.41 2.69 -2.68
N GLU A 126 -24.08 1.62 -3.42
CA GLU A 126 -24.46 0.26 -3.05
C GLU A 126 -23.80 -0.19 -1.75
N LEU A 127 -22.52 0.16 -1.54
CA LEU A 127 -21.81 -0.09 -0.29
C LEU A 127 -22.47 0.63 0.89
N THR A 128 -22.84 1.91 0.72
CA THR A 128 -23.59 2.67 1.74
C THR A 128 -24.89 1.96 2.11
N LYS A 129 -25.70 1.56 1.11
CA LYS A 129 -26.96 0.83 1.33
C LYS A 129 -26.72 -0.50 2.03
N ARG A 130 -25.64 -1.20 1.70
CA ARG A 130 -25.30 -2.50 2.29
C ARG A 130 -25.02 -2.43 3.80
N VAL A 131 -24.48 -1.31 4.29
CA VAL A 131 -24.22 -1.12 5.73
C VAL A 131 -25.28 -0.28 6.43
N GLN A 132 -26.22 0.30 5.68
CA GLN A 132 -27.25 1.20 6.21
C GLN A 132 -28.09 0.53 7.31
N GLY A 133 -28.31 1.24 8.42
CA GLY A 133 -29.08 0.73 9.56
C GLY A 133 -28.37 -0.33 10.39
N SER A 134 -27.12 -0.68 10.06
CA SER A 134 -26.29 -1.58 10.86
C SER A 134 -25.36 -0.81 11.80
N ALA A 135 -24.91 -1.47 12.88
CA ALA A 135 -23.88 -0.92 13.76
C ALA A 135 -22.51 -0.72 13.08
N LEU A 136 -22.34 -1.18 11.83
CA LEU A 136 -21.11 -1.01 11.05
C LEU A 136 -21.07 0.35 10.34
N GLN A 137 -22.23 0.97 10.10
CA GLN A 137 -22.35 2.22 9.34
C GLN A 137 -21.49 3.35 9.94
N SER A 138 -21.49 3.49 11.27
CA SER A 138 -20.73 4.56 11.95
C SER A 138 -19.20 4.38 11.90
N LYS A 139 -18.72 3.21 11.46
CA LYS A 139 -17.29 2.91 11.33
C LYS A 139 -16.78 2.94 9.89
N LEU A 140 -17.68 3.09 8.92
CA LEU A 140 -17.34 3.18 7.51
C LEU A 140 -17.38 4.64 7.06
N GLU A 141 -16.27 5.11 6.53
CA GLU A 141 -16.22 6.33 5.73
C GLU A 141 -15.98 5.95 4.28
N ILE A 142 -16.70 6.58 3.35
CA ILE A 142 -16.52 6.36 1.92
C ILE A 142 -15.91 7.63 1.33
N LEU A 143 -14.77 7.48 0.68
CA LEU A 143 -14.04 8.53 0.00
C LEU A 143 -14.21 8.36 -1.52
N PRO A 144 -15.21 9.00 -2.15
CA PRO A 144 -15.40 8.88 -3.59
C PRO A 144 -14.25 9.57 -4.35
N GLY A 145 -13.70 8.89 -5.35
CA GLY A 145 -12.73 9.47 -6.27
C GLY A 145 -11.61 8.53 -6.72
N ASP A 146 -10.72 9.07 -7.55
CA ASP A 146 -9.53 8.36 -8.03
C ASP A 146 -8.50 8.25 -6.91
N ALA A 147 -8.22 7.01 -6.48
CA ALA A 147 -7.24 6.71 -5.43
C ALA A 147 -5.83 7.22 -5.73
N LEU A 148 -5.48 7.59 -6.97
CA LEU A 148 -4.20 8.22 -7.30
C LEU A 148 -4.19 9.75 -7.14
N LYS A 149 -5.37 10.38 -7.09
CA LYS A 149 -5.52 11.85 -7.05
C LYS A 149 -6.05 12.35 -5.70
N VAL A 150 -6.96 11.62 -5.07
CA VAL A 150 -7.52 12.02 -3.77
C VAL A 150 -6.46 12.03 -2.69
N GLN A 151 -6.54 12.95 -1.73
CA GLN A 151 -5.66 12.94 -0.56
C GLN A 151 -6.01 11.75 0.33
N TRP A 152 -5.01 10.97 0.71
CA TRP A 152 -5.23 9.82 1.59
C TRP A 152 -5.25 10.26 3.05
N PRO A 153 -6.19 9.75 3.85
CA PRO A 153 -6.15 9.96 5.29
C PRO A 153 -4.97 9.19 5.91
N PHE A 154 -4.72 9.42 7.18
CA PHE A 154 -3.89 8.50 7.96
C PHE A 154 -4.51 7.10 7.99
N PHE A 155 -3.68 6.06 7.90
CA PHE A 155 -4.09 4.67 8.10
C PHE A 155 -2.94 3.82 8.63
N ASP A 156 -3.27 2.84 9.46
CA ASP A 156 -2.33 1.84 9.96
C ASP A 156 -2.18 0.68 8.98
N VAL A 157 -3.27 0.30 8.33
CA VAL A 157 -3.33 -0.85 7.42
C VAL A 157 -4.01 -0.47 6.13
N CYS A 158 -3.40 -0.79 4.98
CA CYS A 158 -4.04 -0.68 3.69
C CYS A 158 -4.41 -2.05 3.14
N VAL A 159 -5.64 -2.22 2.65
CA VAL A 159 -6.06 -3.43 1.94
C VAL A 159 -6.64 -3.02 0.59
N ALA A 160 -6.28 -3.68 -0.49
CA ALA A 160 -6.81 -3.30 -1.79
C ALA A 160 -6.96 -4.45 -2.77
N ASN A 161 -8.06 -4.42 -3.52
CA ASN A 161 -8.28 -5.19 -4.73
C ASN A 161 -8.21 -4.23 -5.93
N LEU A 162 -7.00 -3.79 -6.26
CA LEU A 162 -6.78 -2.73 -7.24
C LEU A 162 -7.06 -3.20 -8.66
N PRO A 163 -7.62 -2.34 -9.52
CA PRO A 163 -7.49 -2.50 -10.96
C PRO A 163 -6.02 -2.60 -11.35
N PHE A 164 -5.69 -3.55 -12.24
CA PHE A 164 -4.30 -3.87 -12.56
C PHE A 164 -3.55 -2.74 -13.27
N GLN A 165 -4.29 -1.85 -13.94
CA GLN A 165 -3.75 -0.71 -14.68
C GLN A 165 -3.09 0.33 -13.75
N ILE A 166 -3.57 0.46 -12.51
CA ILE A 166 -3.08 1.47 -11.56
C ILE A 166 -2.06 0.92 -10.56
N SER A 167 -1.69 -0.35 -10.66
CA SER A 167 -0.89 -1.05 -9.64
C SER A 167 0.47 -0.41 -9.38
N SER A 168 1.21 -0.03 -10.44
CA SER A 168 2.53 0.59 -10.28
C SER A 168 2.49 1.98 -9.64
N PRO A 169 1.73 2.97 -10.16
CA PRO A 169 1.67 4.29 -9.53
C PRO A 169 1.09 4.23 -8.11
N PHE A 170 0.14 3.31 -7.85
CA PHE A 170 -0.41 3.10 -6.52
C PHE A 170 0.67 2.62 -5.52
N VAL A 171 1.48 1.63 -5.90
CA VAL A 171 2.55 1.11 -5.03
C VAL A 171 3.57 2.21 -4.71
N PHE A 172 4.00 3.01 -5.68
CA PHE A 172 4.91 4.12 -5.41
C PHE A 172 4.30 5.18 -4.49
N ARG A 173 3.04 5.55 -4.72
CA ARG A 173 2.30 6.48 -3.85
C ARG A 173 2.19 5.93 -2.43
N LEU A 174 1.96 4.63 -2.29
CA LEU A 174 1.90 3.95 -1.00
C LEU A 174 3.22 3.99 -0.26
N LEU A 175 4.33 3.62 -0.89
CA LEU A 175 5.65 3.61 -0.24
C LEU A 175 6.09 5.00 0.24
N LEU A 176 5.68 6.05 -0.48
CA LEU A 176 5.98 7.45 -0.17
C LEU A 176 4.94 8.10 0.76
N HIS A 177 3.85 7.40 1.11
CA HIS A 177 2.82 7.94 1.98
C HIS A 177 3.37 8.25 3.38
N ARG A 178 2.95 9.39 3.92
CA ARG A 178 3.29 9.85 5.26
C ARG A 178 2.03 10.36 5.97
N PRO A 179 1.85 10.09 7.28
CA PRO A 179 2.67 9.25 8.16
C PRO A 179 2.79 7.79 7.69
N PRO A 180 3.86 7.04 8.06
CA PRO A 180 4.05 5.68 7.59
C PRO A 180 2.97 4.75 8.17
N PHE A 181 2.50 3.83 7.32
CA PHE A 181 1.57 2.78 7.73
C PHE A 181 2.33 1.54 8.22
N ARG A 182 1.67 0.68 9.00
CA ARG A 182 2.26 -0.55 9.56
C ARG A 182 2.40 -1.65 8.53
N CYS A 183 1.34 -1.95 7.78
CA CYS A 183 1.41 -2.92 6.69
C CYS A 183 0.34 -2.70 5.63
N ALA A 184 0.59 -3.17 4.41
CA ALA A 184 -0.41 -3.21 3.35
C ALA A 184 -0.56 -4.62 2.79
N VAL A 185 -1.79 -5.02 2.48
CA VAL A 185 -2.11 -6.32 1.86
C VAL A 185 -2.87 -6.05 0.57
N LEU A 186 -2.16 -6.14 -0.55
CA LEU A 186 -2.65 -5.72 -1.85
C LEU A 186 -2.71 -6.91 -2.79
N MET A 187 -3.75 -6.96 -3.61
CA MET A 187 -3.92 -7.99 -4.63
C MET A 187 -3.50 -7.45 -6.00
N PHE A 188 -2.66 -8.22 -6.70
CA PHE A 188 -2.14 -7.88 -8.03
C PHE A 188 -2.28 -9.06 -9.00
N GLN A 189 -2.05 -8.80 -10.28
CA GLN A 189 -1.80 -9.88 -11.24
C GLN A 189 -0.61 -10.72 -10.82
N LYS A 190 -0.65 -12.02 -11.12
CA LYS A 190 0.42 -12.97 -10.79
C LYS A 190 1.80 -12.51 -11.26
N GLU A 191 1.93 -12.05 -12.51
CA GLU A 191 3.22 -11.58 -13.05
C GLU A 191 3.72 -10.32 -12.33
N PHE A 192 2.84 -9.35 -12.09
CA PHE A 192 3.19 -8.13 -11.36
C PHE A 192 3.64 -8.43 -9.93
N ALA A 193 2.92 -9.30 -9.23
CA ALA A 193 3.32 -9.78 -7.90
C ALA A 193 4.68 -10.49 -7.93
N GLN A 194 4.95 -11.32 -8.94
CA GLN A 194 6.24 -11.97 -9.11
C GLN A 194 7.37 -10.97 -9.35
N ARG A 195 7.13 -9.87 -10.09
CA ARG A 195 8.09 -8.78 -10.26
C ARG A 195 8.41 -8.09 -8.95
N LEU A 196 7.42 -7.84 -8.09
CA LEU A 196 7.63 -7.17 -6.79
C LEU A 196 8.56 -7.97 -5.87
N VAL A 197 8.43 -9.31 -5.87
CA VAL A 197 9.23 -10.21 -5.01
C VAL A 197 10.45 -10.81 -5.71
N ALA A 198 10.70 -10.48 -6.97
CA ALA A 198 11.82 -11.01 -7.74
C ALA A 198 13.15 -10.60 -7.10
N LYS A 199 14.08 -11.56 -7.01
CA LYS A 199 15.43 -11.37 -6.48
C LYS A 199 16.44 -11.09 -7.60
N PRO A 200 17.62 -10.54 -7.29
CA PRO A 200 18.70 -10.43 -8.26
C PRO A 200 18.98 -11.78 -8.93
N GLY A 201 19.11 -11.79 -10.25
CA GLY A 201 19.27 -12.98 -11.08
C GLY A 201 17.97 -13.50 -11.71
N ASP A 202 16.82 -13.26 -11.07
CA ASP A 202 15.52 -13.75 -11.55
C ASP A 202 15.14 -13.13 -12.90
N ARG A 203 14.42 -13.91 -13.72
CA ARG A 203 13.92 -13.45 -15.03
C ARG A 203 13.08 -12.17 -14.91
N LEU A 204 12.26 -12.09 -13.87
CA LEU A 204 11.33 -10.98 -13.62
C LEU A 204 11.93 -9.84 -12.80
N TYR A 205 13.22 -9.92 -12.42
CA TYR A 205 13.90 -8.84 -11.71
C TYR A 205 13.96 -7.57 -12.57
N CYS A 206 13.55 -6.45 -12.01
CA CYS A 206 13.41 -5.18 -12.72
C CYS A 206 13.50 -3.98 -11.77
N ARG A 207 13.51 -2.76 -12.31
CA ARG A 207 13.48 -1.50 -11.55
C ARG A 207 12.40 -1.47 -10.45
N LEU A 208 11.21 -2.00 -10.74
CA LEU A 208 10.11 -2.09 -9.77
C LEU A 208 10.52 -2.97 -8.56
N SER A 209 11.18 -4.10 -8.80
CA SER A 209 11.67 -4.99 -7.75
C SER A 209 12.59 -4.25 -6.79
N VAL A 210 13.59 -3.56 -7.33
CA VAL A 210 14.62 -2.87 -6.54
C VAL A 210 14.03 -1.69 -5.77
N ASN A 211 13.23 -0.84 -6.43
CA ASN A 211 12.62 0.33 -5.78
C ASN A 211 11.73 -0.06 -4.60
N VAL A 212 10.90 -1.09 -4.78
CA VAL A 212 9.98 -1.51 -3.72
C VAL A 212 10.76 -2.18 -2.59
N GLN A 213 11.73 -3.04 -2.92
CA GLN A 213 12.53 -3.76 -1.92
C GLN A 213 13.51 -2.84 -1.17
N LEU A 214 13.88 -1.68 -1.73
CA LEU A 214 14.61 -0.64 -1.01
C LEU A 214 13.79 -0.15 0.19
N LEU A 215 12.53 0.23 -0.06
CA LEU A 215 11.67 0.92 0.91
C LEU A 215 10.84 -0.01 1.80
N ALA A 216 10.58 -1.24 1.35
CA ALA A 216 9.69 -2.16 2.04
C ALA A 216 10.16 -3.62 1.95
N LYS A 217 9.79 -4.41 2.95
CA LYS A 217 9.79 -5.87 2.88
C LYS A 217 8.52 -6.32 2.18
N VAL A 218 8.66 -7.18 1.18
CA VAL A 218 7.56 -7.63 0.31
C VAL A 218 7.47 -9.14 0.30
N ASN A 219 6.28 -9.68 0.56
CA ASN A 219 6.05 -11.12 0.57
C ASN A 219 4.78 -11.48 -0.20
N ALA A 220 4.87 -12.42 -1.14
CA ALA A 220 3.70 -13.03 -1.76
C ALA A 220 3.07 -14.01 -0.77
N VAL A 221 1.83 -13.75 -0.34
CA VAL A 221 1.19 -14.48 0.77
C VAL A 221 0.10 -15.45 0.32
N ILE A 222 -0.62 -15.15 -0.76
CA ILE A 222 -1.76 -15.98 -1.22
C ILE A 222 -1.79 -15.98 -2.75
N LYS A 223 -1.89 -17.15 -3.37
CA LYS A 223 -2.19 -17.30 -4.81
C LYS A 223 -3.71 -17.37 -5.00
N VAL A 224 -4.26 -16.58 -5.92
CA VAL A 224 -5.71 -16.47 -6.15
C VAL A 224 -6.03 -16.79 -7.60
N GLY A 225 -6.70 -17.91 -7.84
CA GLY A 225 -7.14 -18.29 -9.19
C GLY A 225 -8.23 -17.36 -9.73
N ARG A 226 -8.25 -17.11 -11.05
CA ARG A 226 -9.22 -16.22 -11.72
C ARG A 226 -10.70 -16.56 -11.48
N ASN A 227 -11.02 -17.82 -11.17
CA ASN A 227 -12.39 -18.28 -10.91
C ASN A 227 -12.98 -17.74 -9.59
N ASN A 228 -12.14 -17.13 -8.74
CA ASN A 228 -12.56 -16.48 -7.49
C ASN A 228 -13.10 -15.07 -7.69
N PHE A 229 -13.17 -14.57 -8.93
CA PHE A 229 -13.67 -13.25 -9.26
C PHE A 229 -14.97 -13.30 -10.06
N ARG A 230 -15.73 -12.21 -10.05
CA ARG A 230 -16.89 -11.97 -10.90
C ARG A 230 -16.84 -10.54 -11.46
N PRO A 231 -16.80 -10.35 -12.79
CA PRO A 231 -16.44 -11.35 -13.81
C PRO A 231 -14.98 -11.83 -13.66
N PRO A 232 -14.62 -13.02 -14.19
CA PRO A 232 -13.26 -13.54 -14.09
C PRO A 232 -12.27 -12.70 -14.91
N PRO A 233 -11.07 -12.37 -14.38
CA PRO A 233 -9.99 -11.77 -15.16
C PRO A 233 -9.34 -12.80 -16.10
N LYS A 234 -8.55 -12.29 -17.06
CA LYS A 234 -7.79 -13.13 -18.02
C LYS A 234 -6.63 -13.89 -17.38
N VAL A 235 -6.13 -13.41 -16.24
CA VAL A 235 -4.94 -13.92 -15.55
C VAL A 235 -5.23 -14.15 -14.08
N ASP A 236 -4.45 -15.03 -13.45
CA ASP A 236 -4.54 -15.25 -12.02
C ASP A 236 -3.95 -14.07 -11.23
N ALA A 237 -4.34 -13.98 -9.97
CA ALA A 237 -3.91 -12.94 -9.05
C ALA A 237 -3.03 -13.51 -7.92
N THR A 238 -2.33 -12.63 -7.23
CA THR A 238 -1.53 -12.96 -6.05
C THR A 238 -1.64 -11.81 -5.06
N VAL A 239 -1.91 -12.14 -3.81
CA VAL A 239 -1.93 -11.21 -2.69
C VAL A 239 -0.50 -11.05 -2.17
N VAL A 240 -0.08 -9.80 -2.03
CA VAL A 240 1.25 -9.40 -1.60
C VAL A 240 1.13 -8.53 -0.36
N ARG A 241 1.93 -8.85 0.65
CA ARG A 241 2.05 -8.09 1.89
C ARG A 241 3.29 -7.21 1.84
N PHE A 242 3.13 -5.95 2.23
CA PHE A 242 4.18 -4.94 2.34
C PHE A 242 4.33 -4.51 3.80
N GLU A 243 5.57 -4.38 4.24
CA GLU A 243 5.93 -3.77 5.52
C GLU A 243 7.01 -2.73 5.24
N LEU A 244 6.78 -1.47 5.61
CA LEU A 244 7.77 -0.41 5.40
C LEU A 244 9.00 -0.67 6.27
N LYS A 245 10.18 -0.40 5.73
CA LYS A 245 11.40 -0.36 6.53
C LYS A 245 11.40 0.93 7.35
N MET A 246 11.59 0.78 8.67
CA MET A 246 11.58 1.87 9.64
C MET A 246 12.89 1.82 10.45
N PRO A 247 13.70 2.89 10.47
CA PRO A 247 13.53 4.14 9.71
C PRO A 247 13.66 3.91 8.19
N PRO A 248 13.08 4.81 7.36
CA PRO A 248 13.32 4.77 5.92
C PRO A 248 14.83 4.97 5.64
N PRO A 249 15.38 4.36 4.58
CA PRO A 249 16.78 4.58 4.24
C PRO A 249 17.02 6.05 3.89
N PRO A 250 18.15 6.65 4.34
CA PRO A 250 18.45 8.08 4.17
C PRO A 250 18.96 8.36 2.75
N ILE A 251 18.12 8.15 1.74
CA ILE A 251 18.48 8.25 0.32
C ILE A 251 17.47 9.17 -0.37
N ASP A 252 17.97 10.08 -1.21
CA ASP A 252 17.11 10.82 -2.13
C ASP A 252 16.53 9.84 -3.16
N PHE A 253 15.22 9.60 -3.07
CA PHE A 253 14.54 8.65 -3.93
C PHE A 253 14.56 9.05 -5.42
N GLN A 254 14.63 10.34 -5.73
CA GLN A 254 14.69 10.80 -7.12
C GLN A 254 16.04 10.44 -7.74
N GLU A 255 17.11 10.69 -6.99
CA GLU A 255 18.47 10.36 -7.39
C GLU A 255 18.66 8.84 -7.54
N TRP A 256 18.14 8.07 -6.58
CA TRP A 256 18.09 6.60 -6.65
C TRP A 256 17.32 6.09 -7.89
N ASP A 257 16.10 6.60 -8.14
CA ASP A 257 15.32 6.16 -9.31
C ASP A 257 15.97 6.58 -10.64
N GLY A 258 16.67 7.72 -10.66
CA GLY A 258 17.45 8.20 -11.80
C GLY A 258 18.55 7.22 -12.20
N LEU A 259 19.38 6.79 -11.25
CA LEU A 259 20.40 5.75 -11.46
C LEU A 259 19.78 4.45 -11.97
N LEU A 260 18.73 3.96 -11.29
CA LEU A 260 18.09 2.70 -11.68
C LEU A 260 17.45 2.76 -13.06
N ARG A 261 16.93 3.92 -13.48
CA ARG A 261 16.37 4.11 -14.82
C ARG A 261 17.40 3.88 -15.91
N ILE A 262 18.63 4.34 -15.69
CA ILE A 262 19.76 4.12 -16.60
C ILE A 262 20.14 2.63 -16.58
N ALA A 263 20.37 2.06 -15.40
CA ALA A 263 20.84 0.69 -15.23
C ALA A 263 19.86 -0.35 -15.81
N PHE A 264 18.55 -0.15 -15.61
CA PHE A 264 17.52 -1.09 -16.07
C PHE A 264 17.02 -0.86 -17.50
N LEU A 265 17.50 0.18 -18.21
CA LEU A 265 17.16 0.40 -19.63
C LEU A 265 17.48 -0.84 -20.48
N ARG A 266 18.64 -1.47 -20.23
CA ARG A 266 19.04 -2.75 -20.83
C ARG A 266 19.65 -3.67 -19.77
N LYS A 267 18.80 -4.22 -18.89
CA LYS A 267 19.23 -4.98 -17.69
C LYS A 267 20.20 -6.16 -17.93
N ASN A 268 20.26 -6.70 -19.15
CA ASN A 268 21.13 -7.82 -19.54
C ASN A 268 22.48 -7.38 -20.12
N LYS A 269 22.66 -6.08 -20.41
CA LYS A 269 23.92 -5.51 -20.88
C LYS A 269 24.71 -4.96 -19.69
N SER A 270 26.01 -4.77 -19.89
CA SER A 270 26.89 -4.22 -18.86
C SER A 270 26.52 -2.78 -18.51
N LEU A 271 26.82 -2.34 -17.29
CA LEU A 271 26.61 -0.96 -16.89
C LEU A 271 27.41 0.01 -17.76
N SER A 272 28.65 -0.32 -18.12
CA SER A 272 29.44 0.46 -19.09
C SER A 272 28.65 0.72 -20.39
N SER A 273 27.89 -0.28 -20.88
CA SER A 273 27.03 -0.11 -22.05
C SER A 273 25.78 0.75 -21.81
N ALA A 274 25.31 0.85 -20.57
CA ALA A 274 24.18 1.70 -20.19
C ALA A 274 24.61 3.18 -20.06
N PHE A 275 25.80 3.45 -19.54
CA PHE A 275 26.34 4.81 -19.42
C PHE A 275 26.92 5.36 -20.74
N LYS A 276 27.11 4.51 -21.77
CA LYS A 276 27.51 4.92 -23.13
C LYS A 276 26.50 5.79 -23.88
N PHE A 277 25.24 5.80 -23.46
CA PHE A 277 24.21 6.53 -24.20
C PHE A 277 24.45 8.04 -24.12
N LYS A 278 24.50 8.71 -25.29
CA LYS A 278 24.72 10.16 -25.39
C LYS A 278 23.80 10.95 -24.46
N LYS A 279 22.50 10.64 -24.45
CA LYS A 279 21.52 11.30 -23.56
C LYS A 279 21.84 11.16 -22.06
N VAL A 280 22.46 10.05 -21.66
CA VAL A 280 22.88 9.83 -20.25
C VAL A 280 24.11 10.67 -19.94
N LEU A 281 25.10 10.68 -20.83
CA LEU A 281 26.31 11.50 -20.69
C LEU A 281 25.97 13.00 -20.67
N ASP A 282 25.11 13.47 -21.57
CA ASP A 282 24.67 14.87 -21.64
C ASP A 282 23.95 15.29 -20.34
N MET A 283 23.12 14.40 -19.78
CA MET A 283 22.44 14.63 -18.50
C MET A 283 23.45 14.72 -17.34
N LEU A 284 24.39 13.76 -17.26
CA LEU A 284 25.40 13.74 -16.21
C LEU A 284 26.36 14.94 -16.28
N ASP A 285 26.78 15.35 -17.49
CA ASP A 285 27.62 16.53 -17.70
C ASP A 285 26.91 17.80 -17.23
N LYS A 286 25.64 17.97 -17.62
CA LYS A 286 24.82 19.10 -17.17
C LYS A 286 24.72 19.14 -15.65
N ASN A 287 24.39 18.00 -15.02
CA ASN A 287 24.22 17.92 -13.57
C ASN A 287 25.54 18.16 -12.82
N TYR A 288 26.65 17.63 -13.33
CA TYR A 288 27.99 17.86 -12.79
C TYR A 288 28.38 19.35 -12.86
N ARG A 289 28.15 20.01 -14.00
CA ARG A 289 28.41 21.45 -14.16
C ARG A 289 27.61 22.29 -13.17
N VAL A 290 26.35 21.94 -12.92
CA VAL A 290 25.52 22.59 -11.90
C VAL A 290 26.10 22.36 -10.51
N HIS A 291 26.51 21.13 -10.18
CA HIS A 291 27.16 20.81 -8.91
C HIS A 291 28.44 21.64 -8.70
N CYS A 292 29.31 21.70 -9.71
CA CYS A 292 30.54 22.50 -9.65
C CYS A 292 30.25 23.99 -9.44
N SER A 293 29.26 24.54 -10.16
CA SER A 293 28.83 25.93 -10.01
C SER A 293 28.33 26.25 -8.60
N VAL A 294 27.48 25.38 -8.04
CA VAL A 294 26.94 25.54 -6.68
C VAL A 294 28.03 25.46 -5.60
N ASN A 295 29.02 24.59 -5.79
CA ASN A 295 30.10 24.37 -4.83
C ASN A 295 31.36 25.19 -5.11
N ASN A 296 31.33 26.12 -6.08
CA ASN A 296 32.49 26.92 -6.51
C ASN A 296 33.72 26.08 -6.92
N ILE A 297 33.49 24.91 -7.50
CA ILE A 297 34.54 24.03 -8.03
C ILE A 297 34.82 24.45 -9.48
N LYS A 298 36.08 24.78 -9.78
CA LYS A 298 36.49 25.07 -11.17
C LYS A 298 36.54 23.77 -11.97
N ILE A 299 35.99 23.80 -13.18
CA ILE A 299 36.04 22.68 -14.12
C ILE A 299 37.29 22.88 -14.98
N GLU A 300 38.11 21.85 -15.08
CA GLU A 300 39.32 21.86 -15.91
C GLU A 300 38.95 21.95 -17.40
N ASP A 301 39.79 22.61 -18.20
CA ASP A 301 39.51 22.89 -19.61
C ASP A 301 39.44 21.62 -20.48
N ASP A 302 40.11 20.54 -20.05
CA ASP A 302 40.12 19.23 -20.70
C ASP A 302 39.09 18.24 -20.12
N PHE A 303 38.20 18.70 -19.23
CA PHE A 303 37.21 17.86 -18.58
C PHE A 303 36.35 17.08 -19.58
N ASN A 304 36.32 15.76 -19.40
CA ASN A 304 35.53 14.85 -20.22
C ASN A 304 34.64 13.95 -19.36
N VAL A 305 33.34 14.25 -19.33
CA VAL A 305 32.32 13.48 -18.60
C VAL A 305 32.39 11.98 -18.87
N LYS A 306 32.67 11.58 -20.12
CA LYS A 306 32.66 10.18 -20.53
C LYS A 306 33.83 9.45 -19.90
N SER A 307 35.04 10.01 -19.95
CA SER A 307 36.22 9.44 -19.33
C SER A 307 36.03 9.28 -17.82
N GLU A 308 35.45 10.30 -17.18
CA GLU A 308 35.24 10.31 -15.74
C GLU A 308 34.20 9.29 -15.28
N VAL A 309 33.08 9.16 -15.99
CA VAL A 309 32.08 8.12 -15.72
C VAL A 309 32.69 6.72 -15.84
N TYR A 310 33.59 6.46 -16.81
CA TYR A 310 34.27 5.15 -16.86
C TYR A 310 35.27 4.96 -15.74
N ARG A 311 35.99 6.01 -15.34
CA ARG A 311 36.90 5.96 -14.20
C ARG A 311 36.16 5.48 -12.95
N ILE A 312 35.01 6.11 -12.63
CA ILE A 312 34.16 5.74 -11.50
C ILE A 312 33.69 4.28 -11.59
N LEU A 313 33.22 3.84 -12.77
CA LEU A 313 32.77 2.46 -12.98
C LEU A 313 33.91 1.44 -12.83
N ASN A 314 35.13 1.79 -13.23
CA ASN A 314 36.29 0.91 -13.17
C ASN A 314 36.84 0.80 -11.75
N GLU A 315 37.00 1.91 -11.05
CA GLU A 315 37.52 1.95 -9.67
C GLU A 315 36.70 1.09 -8.71
N LYS A 316 35.38 1.00 -8.94
CA LYS A 316 34.46 0.20 -8.14
C LYS A 316 34.10 -1.15 -8.77
N ASN A 317 34.78 -1.56 -9.84
CA ASN A 317 34.56 -2.83 -10.56
C ASN A 317 33.13 -3.05 -11.10
N PHE A 318 32.40 -1.99 -11.41
CA PHE A 318 31.03 -2.06 -11.93
C PHE A 318 30.91 -2.11 -13.46
N GLN A 319 32.01 -1.94 -14.20
CA GLN A 319 31.98 -1.83 -15.67
C GLN A 319 31.25 -2.97 -16.37
N ASP A 320 31.48 -4.22 -15.93
CA ASP A 320 30.95 -5.45 -16.52
C ASP A 320 29.74 -6.01 -15.76
N CYS A 321 29.41 -5.41 -14.61
CA CYS A 321 28.23 -5.74 -13.85
C CYS A 321 26.97 -5.46 -14.67
N ARG A 322 25.93 -6.25 -14.41
CA ARG A 322 24.65 -6.18 -15.11
C ARG A 322 23.56 -5.95 -14.10
N ALA A 323 22.69 -4.98 -14.35
CA ALA A 323 21.59 -4.63 -13.45
C ALA A 323 20.68 -5.83 -13.10
N ARG A 324 20.58 -6.85 -13.98
CA ARG A 324 19.80 -8.06 -13.71
C ARG A 324 20.25 -8.86 -12.48
N SER A 325 21.51 -8.73 -12.06
CA SER A 325 22.12 -9.53 -10.98
C SER A 325 22.63 -8.68 -9.81
N MET A 326 22.57 -7.36 -9.93
CA MET A 326 22.96 -6.45 -8.86
C MET A 326 21.93 -6.45 -7.73
N THR A 327 22.41 -6.42 -6.51
CA THR A 327 21.66 -6.28 -5.27
C THR A 327 21.36 -4.81 -4.98
N ILE A 328 20.56 -4.55 -3.93
CA ILE A 328 20.32 -3.18 -3.46
C ILE A 328 21.64 -2.54 -3.02
N ASP A 329 22.49 -3.28 -2.29
CA ASP A 329 23.76 -2.79 -1.78
C ASP A 329 24.72 -2.41 -2.92
N ASP A 330 24.76 -3.20 -4.01
CA ASP A 330 25.53 -2.86 -5.20
C ASP A 330 25.10 -1.51 -5.81
N PHE A 331 23.79 -1.24 -5.86
CA PHE A 331 23.29 0.05 -6.35
C PHE A 331 23.56 1.19 -5.37
N LEU A 332 23.59 0.94 -4.06
CA LEU A 332 23.95 1.95 -3.06
C LEU A 332 25.43 2.34 -3.16
N ILE A 333 26.32 1.35 -3.30
CA ILE A 333 27.75 1.58 -3.50
C ILE A 333 27.99 2.31 -4.82
N LEU A 334 27.29 1.92 -5.89
CA LEU A 334 27.38 2.62 -7.17
C LEU A 334 26.90 4.07 -7.06
N LEU A 335 25.78 4.30 -6.37
CA LEU A 335 25.24 5.65 -6.20
C LEU A 335 26.18 6.53 -5.38
N GLU A 336 26.72 6.00 -4.27
CA GLU A 336 27.71 6.68 -3.44
C GLU A 336 28.95 7.05 -4.26
N ALA A 337 29.47 6.13 -5.08
CA ALA A 337 30.64 6.39 -5.91
C ALA A 337 30.43 7.55 -6.90
N PHE A 338 29.25 7.65 -7.53
CA PHE A 338 28.92 8.79 -8.38
C PHE A 338 28.74 10.08 -7.60
N ASN A 339 27.99 10.04 -6.49
CA ASN A 339 27.72 11.21 -5.67
C ASN A 339 29.00 11.80 -5.06
N SER A 340 29.92 10.95 -4.60
CA SER A 340 31.22 11.32 -4.05
C SER A 340 32.15 11.94 -5.12
N ALA A 341 31.92 11.64 -6.40
CA ALA A 341 32.60 12.27 -7.53
C ALA A 341 31.83 13.49 -8.10
N GLY A 342 30.77 13.95 -7.42
CA GLY A 342 29.98 15.12 -7.83
C GLY A 342 28.96 14.86 -8.95
N PHE A 343 28.74 13.60 -9.34
CA PHE A 343 27.75 13.21 -10.34
C PHE A 343 26.42 12.85 -9.71
N HIS A 344 25.36 13.55 -10.12
CA HIS A 344 24.01 13.38 -9.60
C HIS A 344 23.02 12.97 -10.70
N PHE A 345 21.99 12.22 -10.33
CA PHE A 345 21.02 11.61 -11.27
C PHE A 345 19.66 12.30 -11.36
N ARG A 346 19.47 13.42 -10.63
CA ARG A 346 18.22 14.17 -10.56
C ARG A 346 18.21 15.42 -11.42
#